data_AF-A0AAW2WRQ3-F1
#
_entry.id   AF-A0AAW2WRQ3-F1
#
_cell.length_a   1.000
_cell.length_b   1.000
_cell.length_c   1.000
_cell.angle_alpha   90.00
_cell.angle_beta   90.00
_cell.angle_gamma   90.00
#
_symmetry.space_group_name_H-M   'P 1'
#
loop_
_entity.id
_entity.type
_entity.pdbx_description
1 polymer ?
#
loop_
_entity_poly.entity_id
_entity_poly.type
_entity_poly.pdbx_seq_one_letter_code
_entity_poly.pdbx_strand_id
1 'polypeptide(L)'
;MTESVRSRIASLKAELDDLSSKEELLWKQRTKALWLAEGDKNTAFFYAKENERRIRKEVRELRDDRRLLVSDLSKIRDIVQQYFGVIFRSTGPSKSVICEAVESMEG
;
A
#
# COMPACT_ATOMS: atom_id res chain seq x y z
N MET A 1 24.41 -43.19 33.09
CA MET A 1 23.39 -42.27 33.66
C MET A 1 23.16 -41.02 32.80
N THR A 2 24.21 -40.35 32.31
CA THR A 2 24.10 -39.12 31.48
C THR A 2 23.47 -39.33 30.09
N GLU A 3 23.73 -40.46 29.45
CA GLU A 3 23.19 -40.79 28.11
C GLU A 3 21.66 -40.96 28.12
N SER A 4 21.12 -41.52 29.20
CA SER A 4 19.67 -41.72 29.40
C SER A 4 18.93 -40.38 29.55
N VAL A 5 19.52 -39.43 30.27
CA VAL A 5 18.95 -38.08 30.44
C VAL A 5 18.99 -37.32 29.10
N ARG A 6 20.09 -37.42 28.34
CA ARG A 6 20.21 -36.81 27.01
C ARG A 6 19.18 -37.38 26.03
N SER A 7 19.00 -38.70 26.01
CA SER A 7 17.99 -39.36 25.19
C SER A 7 16.57 -38.91 25.56
N ARG A 8 16.26 -38.77 26.85
CA ARG A 8 14.95 -38.29 27.30
C ARG A 8 14.68 -36.84 26.89
N ILE A 9 15.68 -35.96 26.99
CA ILE A 9 15.57 -34.56 26.54
C ILE A 9 15.35 -34.50 25.03
N ALA A 10 16.07 -35.31 24.24
CA ALA A 10 15.90 -35.35 22.79
C ALA A 10 14.50 -35.83 22.39
N SER A 11 13.97 -36.86 23.06
CA SER A 11 12.61 -37.36 22.83
C SER A 11 11.54 -36.31 23.14
N LEU A 12 11.67 -35.59 24.26
CA LEU A 12 10.72 -34.55 24.64
C LEU A 12 10.76 -33.34 23.70
N LYS A 13 11.94 -32.97 23.19
CA LYS A 13 12.06 -31.92 22.17
C LYS A 13 11.37 -32.30 20.87
N ALA A 14 11.56 -33.53 20.39
CA ALA A 14 10.90 -34.01 19.18
C ALA A 14 9.37 -34.03 19.33
N GLU A 15 8.86 -34.42 20.50
CA GLU A 15 7.43 -34.39 20.80
C GLU A 15 6.88 -32.95 20.85
N LEU A 16 7.64 -32.02 21.43
CA LEU A 16 7.28 -30.60 21.45
C LEU A 16 7.23 -30.00 20.03
N ASP A 17 8.19 -30.33 19.18
CA ASP A 17 8.26 -29.83 17.80
C ASP A 17 7.09 -30.36 16.96
N ASP A 18 6.72 -31.63 17.15
CA ASP A 18 5.55 -32.24 16.50
C ASP A 18 4.23 -31.57 16.94
N LEU A 19 4.06 -31.35 18.25
CA LEU A 19 2.90 -30.64 18.79
C LEU A 19 2.82 -29.20 18.27
N SER A 20 3.95 -28.50 18.21
CA SER A 20 4.04 -27.13 17.70
C SER A 20 3.65 -27.06 16.22
N SER A 21 4.11 -28.03 15.42
CA SER A 21 3.77 -28.13 14.00
C SER A 21 2.27 -28.39 13.78
N LYS A 22 1.66 -29.24 14.61
CA LYS A 22 0.22 -29.50 14.59
C LYS A 22 -0.60 -28.28 14.98
N GLU A 23 -0.15 -27.55 16.00
CA GLU A 23 -0.78 -26.31 16.41
C GLU A 23 -0.72 -25.26 15.29
N GLU A 24 0.44 -25.08 14.65
CA GLU A 24 0.58 -24.15 13.52
C GLU A 24 -0.37 -24.50 12.36
N LEU A 25 -0.51 -25.79 12.04
CA LEU A 25 -1.44 -26.27 11.01
C LEU A 25 -2.89 -25.96 11.38
N LEU A 26 -3.28 -26.21 12.63
CA LEU A 26 -4.62 -25.89 13.14
C LEU A 26 -4.89 -24.38 13.06
N TRP A 27 -3.91 -23.55 13.44
CA TRP A 27 -4.04 -22.10 13.34
C TRP A 27 -4.19 -21.64 11.89
N LYS A 28 -3.44 -22.21 10.93
CA LYS A 28 -3.60 -21.92 9.49
C LYS A 28 -4.99 -22.29 8.96
N GLN A 29 -5.54 -23.43 9.40
CA GLN A 29 -6.90 -23.84 9.01
C GLN A 29 -7.95 -22.90 9.61
N ARG A 30 -7.82 -22.55 10.89
CA ARG A 30 -8.73 -21.63 11.59
C ARG A 30 -8.71 -20.23 11.00
N THR A 31 -7.55 -19.67 10.71
CA THR A 31 -7.45 -18.33 10.10
C THR A 31 -8.06 -18.30 8.71
N LYS A 32 -7.85 -19.35 7.90
CA LYS A 32 -8.50 -19.49 6.60
C LYS A 32 -10.02 -19.61 6.71
N ALA A 33 -10.53 -20.40 7.67
CA ALA A 33 -11.96 -20.53 7.92
C ALA A 33 -12.59 -19.22 8.42
N LEU A 34 -11.89 -18.52 9.32
CA LEU A 34 -12.30 -17.20 9.81
C LEU A 34 -12.34 -16.20 8.67
N TRP A 35 -11.33 -16.18 7.80
CA TRP A 35 -11.28 -15.28 6.66
C TRP A 35 -12.39 -15.56 5.63
N LEU A 36 -12.72 -16.83 5.39
CA LEU A 36 -13.87 -17.22 4.57
C LEU A 36 -15.21 -16.82 5.22
N ALA A 37 -15.35 -16.99 6.54
CA ALA A 37 -16.54 -16.60 7.28
C ALA A 37 -16.70 -15.07 7.39
N GLU A 38 -15.59 -14.33 7.42
CA GLU A 38 -15.56 -12.87 7.46
C GLU A 38 -15.47 -12.21 6.08
N GLY A 39 -15.54 -13.00 4.99
CA GLY A 39 -15.34 -12.54 3.61
C GLY A 39 -16.06 -11.23 3.26
N ASP A 40 -17.35 -11.10 3.63
CA ASP A 40 -18.12 -9.87 3.41
C ASP A 40 -17.96 -8.82 4.52
N LYS A 41 -17.54 -9.20 5.73
CA LYS A 41 -17.35 -8.29 6.88
C LYS A 41 -16.06 -7.47 6.78
N ASN A 42 -15.08 -7.95 6.01
CA ASN A 42 -13.83 -7.24 5.81
C ASN A 42 -13.94 -6.05 4.83
N THR A 43 -15.09 -5.92 4.15
CA THR A 43 -15.39 -4.78 3.26
C THR A 43 -15.21 -3.45 3.98
N ALA A 44 -15.69 -3.29 5.21
CA ALA A 44 -15.55 -2.03 5.97
C ALA A 44 -14.08 -1.64 6.18
N PHE A 45 -13.20 -2.60 6.47
CA PHE A 45 -11.77 -2.36 6.61
C PHE A 45 -11.12 -1.95 5.28
N PHE A 46 -11.41 -2.68 4.20
CA PHE A 46 -10.88 -2.36 2.87
C PHE A 46 -11.41 -1.03 2.34
N TYR A 47 -12.70 -0.73 2.53
CA TYR A 47 -13.29 0.56 2.20
C TYR A 47 -12.68 1.69 3.03
N ALA A 48 -12.46 1.49 4.33
CA ALA A 48 -11.79 2.47 5.17
C ALA A 48 -10.35 2.71 4.70
N LYS A 49 -9.61 1.65 4.35
CA LYS A 49 -8.24 1.76 3.86
C LYS A 49 -8.17 2.47 2.50
N GLU A 50 -9.09 2.18 1.61
CA GLU A 50 -9.15 2.81 0.29
C GLU A 50 -9.62 4.27 0.39
N ASN A 51 -10.55 4.57 1.30
CA ASN A 51 -10.95 5.94 1.62
C ASN A 51 -9.79 6.74 2.22
N GLU A 52 -9.00 6.15 3.11
CA GLU A 52 -7.79 6.77 3.67
C GLU A 52 -6.74 7.04 2.58
N ARG A 53 -6.56 6.12 1.62
CA ARG A 53 -5.72 6.34 0.44
C ARG A 53 -6.25 7.46 -0.45
N ARG A 54 -7.56 7.49 -0.71
CA ARG A 54 -8.22 8.53 -1.50
C ARG A 54 -8.02 9.91 -0.87
N ILE A 55 -8.25 10.02 0.44
CA ILE A 55 -8.04 11.25 1.22
C ILE A 55 -6.58 11.72 1.16
N ARG A 56 -5.61 10.81 1.27
CA ARG A 56 -4.18 11.17 1.14
C ARG A 56 -3.79 11.65 -0.25
N LYS A 57 -4.39 11.08 -1.29
CA LYS A 57 -4.10 11.42 -2.71
C LYS A 57 -4.92 12.62 -3.20
N GLU A 58 -5.86 13.10 -2.40
CA GLU A 58 -6.69 14.24 -2.75
C GLU A 58 -5.85 15.53 -2.72
N VAL A 59 -5.76 16.21 -3.86
CA VAL A 59 -5.16 17.54 -3.95
C VAL A 59 -6.14 18.54 -3.34
N ARG A 60 -5.95 18.84 -2.05
CA ARG A 60 -6.80 19.75 -1.28
C ARG A 60 -6.43 21.22 -1.47
N GLU A 61 -5.16 21.48 -1.72
CA GLU A 61 -4.62 22.83 -1.86
C GLU A 61 -3.54 22.84 -2.94
N LEU A 62 -3.55 23.88 -3.77
CA LEU A 62 -2.46 24.18 -4.70
C LEU A 62 -1.89 25.56 -4.39
N ARG A 63 -0.59 25.71 -4.64
CA ARG A 63 0.07 27.01 -4.63
C ARG A 63 -0.04 27.64 -6.00
N ASP A 64 -0.65 28.82 -6.05
CA ASP A 64 -0.70 29.65 -7.24
C ASP A 64 0.66 30.34 -7.49
N ASP A 65 0.86 30.90 -8.68
CA ASP A 65 2.09 31.57 -9.13
C ASP A 65 2.47 32.75 -8.23
N ARG A 66 1.49 33.30 -7.49
CA ARG A 66 1.68 34.34 -6.47
C ARG A 66 2.09 33.79 -5.10
N ARG A 67 2.44 32.50 -5.02
CA ARG A 67 2.77 31.72 -3.81
C ARG A 67 1.65 31.64 -2.76
N LEU A 68 0.42 31.98 -3.15
CA LEU A 68 -0.77 31.89 -2.30
C LEU A 68 -1.33 30.47 -2.34
N LEU A 69 -1.73 29.95 -1.18
CA LEU A 69 -2.43 28.67 -1.08
C LEU A 69 -3.89 28.87 -1.47
N VAL A 70 -4.35 28.01 -2.36
CA VAL A 70 -5.72 27.99 -2.88
C VAL A 70 -6.32 26.64 -2.56
N SER A 71 -7.37 26.64 -1.73
CA SER A 71 -8.11 25.44 -1.31
C SER A 71 -9.45 25.28 -2.05
N ASP A 72 -9.86 26.28 -2.83
CA ASP A 72 -11.07 26.24 -3.64
C ASP A 72 -10.86 25.35 -4.87
N LEU A 73 -11.61 24.25 -4.94
CA LEU A 73 -11.56 23.28 -6.04
C LEU A 73 -11.78 23.91 -7.42
N SER A 74 -12.63 24.94 -7.54
CA SER A 74 -12.86 25.62 -8.82
C SER A 74 -11.61 26.36 -9.26
N LYS A 75 -10.95 27.04 -8.33
CA LYS A 75 -9.70 27.77 -8.61
C LYS A 75 -8.52 26.82 -8.85
N ILE A 76 -8.44 25.72 -8.10
CA ILE A 76 -7.48 24.63 -8.33
C ILE A 76 -7.63 24.10 -9.76
N ARG A 77 -8.85 23.81 -10.21
CA ARG A 77 -9.13 23.38 -11.58
C ARG A 77 -8.65 24.41 -12.61
N ASP A 78 -8.95 25.68 -12.38
CA ASP A 78 -8.59 26.75 -13.32
C ASP A 78 -7.05 26.93 -13.41
N ILE A 79 -6.33 26.85 -12.28
CA ILE A 79 -4.85 26.86 -12.23
C ILE A 79 -4.28 25.67 -13.02
N VAL A 80 -4.82 24.47 -12.80
CA VAL A 80 -4.40 23.25 -13.51
C VAL A 80 -4.65 23.38 -15.02
N GLN A 81 -5.82 23.87 -15.43
CA GLN A 81 -6.15 24.10 -16.84
C GLN A 81 -5.24 25.14 -17.49
N GLN A 82 -4.91 26.23 -16.78
CA GLN A 82 -4.00 27.25 -17.27
C GLN A 82 -2.59 26.70 -17.43
N TYR A 83 -2.06 26.01 -16.41
CA TYR A 83 -0.73 25.41 -16.40
C TYR A 83 -0.55 24.41 -17.55
N PHE A 84 -1.43 23.41 -17.62
CA PHE A 84 -1.37 22.41 -18.70
C PHE A 84 -1.69 23.01 -20.06
N GLY A 85 -2.60 23.99 -20.12
CA GLY A 85 -2.87 24.72 -21.35
C GLY A 85 -1.60 25.41 -21.88
N VAL A 86 -0.76 26.00 -21.02
CA VAL A 86 0.52 26.61 -21.44
C VAL A 86 1.52 25.53 -21.87
N ILE A 87 1.66 24.44 -21.12
CA ILE A 87 2.55 23.32 -21.47
C ILE A 87 2.19 22.75 -22.86
N PHE A 88 0.90 22.47 -23.09
CA PHE A 88 0.41 21.90 -24.33
C PHE A 88 0.27 22.91 -25.47
N ARG A 89 0.38 24.21 -25.19
CA ARG A 89 0.50 25.27 -26.22
C ARG A 89 1.96 25.58 -26.58
N SER A 90 2.95 25.07 -25.83
CA SER A 90 4.35 25.13 -26.23
C SER A 90 4.56 24.19 -27.42
N THR A 91 4.84 24.81 -28.56
CA THR A 91 4.93 24.20 -29.88
C THR A 91 6.00 23.12 -29.96
N GLY A 92 5.59 21.89 -30.31
CA GLY A 92 6.44 20.85 -30.92
C GLY A 92 7.76 20.52 -30.21
N PRO A 93 7.72 19.90 -29.01
CA PRO A 93 8.95 19.45 -28.37
C PRO A 93 9.64 18.39 -29.25
N SER A 94 10.94 18.56 -29.50
CA SER A 94 11.77 17.49 -30.09
C SER A 94 11.62 16.22 -29.25
N LYS A 95 11.60 15.05 -29.89
CA LYS A 95 11.45 13.73 -29.25
C LYS A 95 12.35 13.55 -28.02
N SER A 96 13.51 14.21 -28.01
CA SER A 96 14.46 14.23 -26.89
C SER A 96 13.89 14.80 -25.58
N VAL A 97 13.11 15.89 -25.66
CA VAL A 97 12.55 16.58 -24.47
C VAL A 97 11.40 15.77 -23.86
N ILE A 98 10.66 15.03 -24.69
CA ILE A 98 9.58 14.15 -24.23
C ILE A 98 10.16 12.96 -23.47
N CYS A 99 11.25 12.35 -23.96
CA CYS A 99 11.90 11.22 -23.30
C CYS A 99 12.44 11.58 -21.91
N GLU A 100 13.11 12.74 -21.78
CA GLU A 100 13.70 13.19 -20.52
C GLU A 100 12.64 13.46 -19.42
N ALA A 101 11.48 14.01 -19.80
CA ALA A 101 10.38 14.24 -18.87
C ALA A 101 9.71 12.93 -18.38
N VAL A 102 9.68 11.89 -19.24
CA VAL A 102 9.12 10.58 -18.87
C VAL A 102 10.06 9.83 -17.94
N GLU A 103 11.37 9.86 -18.19
CA GLU A 103 12.38 9.24 -17.32
C GLU A 103 12.40 9.89 -15.92
N SER A 104 12.12 11.19 -15.85
CA SER A 104 12.03 11.94 -14.59
C SER A 104 10.82 11.57 -13.72
N MET A 105 9.83 10.85 -14.27
CA MET A 105 8.63 10.39 -13.55
C MET A 105 8.70 8.93 -13.09
N GLU A 106 9.71 8.17 -13.54
CA GLU A 106 9.91 6.76 -13.15
C GLU A 106 10.91 6.59 -11.99
N GLY A 107 11.32 7.69 -11.33
CA GLY A 107 12.16 7.71 -10.13
C GLY A 107 11.39 7.85 -8.82
#